data_AF-A0A7S2KJG0-F1
#
_entry.id   AF-A0A7S2KJG0-F1
#
_cell.length_a   1.000
_cell.length_b   1.000
_cell.length_c   1.000
_cell.angle_alpha   90.00
_cell.angle_beta   90.00
_cell.angle_gamma   90.00
#
_symmetry.space_group_name_H-M   'P 1'
#
loop_
_entity.id
_entity.type
_entity.pdbx_description
1 polymer ?
#
loop_
_entity_poly.entity_id
_entity_poly.type
_entity_poly.pdbx_seq_one_letter_code
_entity_poly.pdbx_strand_id
1 'polypeptide(L)'
;RDRTSRRRWPAALLAALAWAGTASGLHLRPAAPPEGARTAFEGSNVDRGGDQDDEDGLTTASRAELSSFVSSDGLYCAEADPRRAEAALALKKASPIGALFDDEFVMVGSNCKTRGYYSMADRDDCTSTRIWFRTGADRDAYNVSVARALTAWATRWGVEDQATLMLACTCEPTSPLHRSTEGCASLASVPSAWVHQNPENGHDLVCSGGPFVFNTWVLATLKSSPQLCMHFHDQIAPVSCLHVGFPYLYNVQGHCYPSSNVWTRTPDAFTDPGRIEASELEERMLSVWEAFAENHSIGNLEVLNNELACNCLPDSGVGQESFYGPVCLAGPPSTHSPIRDWWNGTYPGSGGEIV
;
A
#
# COMPACT_ATOMS: atom_id res chain seq x y z
N ARG A 1 -9.73 -34.06 18.47
CA ARG A 1 -9.81 -35.00 17.33
C ARG A 1 -11.15 -34.68 16.67
N ASP A 2 -11.30 -33.90 15.61
CA ASP A 2 -10.40 -33.64 14.47
C ASP A 2 -10.52 -32.19 13.97
N ARG A 3 -9.38 -31.64 13.56
CA ARG A 3 -9.24 -30.45 12.72
C ARG A 3 -9.18 -30.93 11.27
N THR A 4 -10.07 -30.44 10.41
CA THR A 4 -9.82 -30.03 9.00
C THR A 4 -11.16 -29.80 8.29
N SER A 5 -11.65 -28.56 8.28
CA SER A 5 -12.64 -28.14 7.28
C SER A 5 -11.94 -27.23 6.27
N ARG A 6 -11.41 -27.83 5.21
CA ARG A 6 -11.04 -27.09 4.00
C ARG A 6 -12.35 -26.58 3.38
N ARG A 7 -12.65 -25.29 3.54
CA ARG A 7 -13.73 -24.63 2.79
C ARG A 7 -13.29 -24.57 1.32
N ARG A 8 -13.97 -25.34 0.48
CA ARG A 8 -13.88 -25.23 -0.97
C ARG A 8 -14.73 -24.04 -1.41
N TRP A 9 -14.14 -23.13 -2.16
CA TRP A 9 -14.81 -22.06 -2.88
C TRP A 9 -15.83 -22.66 -3.87
N PRO A 10 -17.04 -22.09 -4.03
CA PRO A 10 -18.00 -22.56 -5.01
C PRO A 10 -17.52 -22.28 -6.44
N ALA A 11 -17.58 -23.31 -7.30
CA ALA A 11 -17.02 -23.37 -8.66
C ALA A 11 -17.69 -22.47 -9.71
N ALA A 12 -18.42 -21.42 -9.31
CA ALA A 12 -19.09 -20.49 -10.23
C ALA A 12 -18.18 -19.33 -10.70
N LEU A 13 -16.95 -19.23 -10.18
CA LEU A 13 -15.91 -18.28 -10.64
C LEU A 13 -14.86 -18.91 -11.58
N LEU A 14 -15.00 -20.19 -11.95
CA LEU A 14 -13.97 -20.99 -12.65
C LEU A 14 -14.17 -21.15 -14.18
N ALA A 15 -14.95 -20.30 -14.83
CA ALA A 15 -15.26 -20.44 -16.26
C ALA A 15 -14.36 -19.61 -17.20
N ALA A 16 -13.06 -19.48 -16.92
CA ALA A 16 -12.10 -18.89 -17.87
C ALA A 16 -10.65 -19.43 -17.78
N LEU A 17 -10.39 -20.57 -17.11
CA LEU A 17 -9.02 -21.07 -16.93
C LEU A 17 -8.97 -22.59 -17.02
N ALA A 18 -8.35 -23.09 -18.10
CA ALA A 18 -7.53 -24.31 -18.13
C ALA A 18 -7.13 -24.56 -19.59
N TRP A 19 -5.84 -24.83 -19.86
CA TRP A 19 -5.35 -26.04 -20.53
C TRP A 19 -3.80 -26.00 -20.55
N ALA A 20 -3.18 -27.15 -20.28
CA ALA A 20 -1.84 -27.33 -19.72
C ALA A 20 -0.68 -27.40 -20.72
N GLY A 21 0.57 -27.19 -20.25
CA GLY A 21 1.77 -27.64 -20.98
C GLY A 21 3.17 -27.21 -20.48
N THR A 22 3.68 -27.87 -19.45
CA THR A 22 5.09 -28.28 -19.16
C THR A 22 6.34 -27.46 -19.61
N ALA A 23 7.13 -27.08 -18.59
CA ALA A 23 8.56 -27.42 -18.34
C ALA A 23 9.73 -26.45 -18.65
N SER A 24 10.49 -26.21 -17.56
CA SER A 24 11.96 -26.13 -17.39
C SER A 24 12.72 -24.82 -17.61
N GLY A 25 13.51 -24.43 -16.59
CA GLY A 25 14.79 -23.74 -16.83
C GLY A 25 15.36 -22.87 -15.70
N LEU A 26 16.23 -23.47 -14.89
CA LEU A 26 17.31 -22.94 -14.01
C LEU A 26 17.55 -21.42 -13.80
N HIS A 27 17.55 -21.07 -12.51
CA HIS A 27 18.58 -20.36 -11.69
C HIS A 27 19.41 -19.20 -12.25
N LEU A 28 19.49 -18.12 -11.45
CA LEU A 28 20.74 -17.54 -10.89
C LEU A 28 20.43 -16.62 -9.68
N ARG A 29 21.06 -16.90 -8.53
CA ARG A 29 21.04 -16.08 -7.29
C ARG A 29 22.12 -14.98 -7.36
N PRO A 30 21.88 -13.77 -6.84
CA PRO A 30 22.95 -12.89 -6.39
C PRO A 30 23.15 -12.91 -4.87
N ALA A 31 24.33 -12.44 -4.48
CA ALA A 31 25.03 -12.70 -3.24
C ALA A 31 24.57 -11.86 -2.04
N ALA A 32 24.79 -12.42 -0.84
CA ALA A 32 24.60 -11.76 0.43
C ALA A 32 25.66 -10.65 0.66
N PRO A 33 25.29 -9.53 1.32
CA PRO A 33 26.26 -8.53 1.75
C PRO A 33 26.95 -8.94 3.06
N PRO A 34 28.16 -8.39 3.33
CA PRO A 34 29.03 -8.85 4.39
C PRO A 34 28.64 -8.32 5.78
N GLU A 35 28.85 -9.16 6.78
CA GLU A 35 28.75 -8.83 8.20
C GLU A 35 29.93 -7.94 8.66
N GLY A 36 29.63 -6.98 9.53
CA GLY A 36 30.56 -6.57 10.59
C GLY A 36 30.82 -5.08 10.72
N ALA A 37 30.23 -4.46 11.74
CA ALA A 37 30.91 -3.47 12.60
C ALA A 37 30.13 -3.29 13.90
N ARG A 38 30.54 -4.01 14.94
CA ARG A 38 30.21 -3.70 16.34
C ARG A 38 31.18 -2.64 16.83
N THR A 39 30.66 -1.55 17.39
CA THR A 39 31.41 -0.74 18.37
C THR A 39 30.52 -0.44 19.55
N ALA A 40 31.00 -0.87 20.72
CA ALA A 40 30.46 -0.56 22.03
C ALA A 40 30.69 0.91 22.37
N PHE A 41 29.73 1.54 23.04
CA PHE A 41 29.96 2.75 23.82
C PHE A 41 29.23 2.64 25.15
N GLU A 42 30.01 2.59 26.22
CA GLU A 42 29.57 2.68 27.61
C GLU A 42 29.37 4.15 28.01
N GLY A 43 28.29 4.39 28.77
CA GLY A 43 28.29 5.28 29.93
C GLY A 43 28.07 6.78 29.69
N SER A 44 26.88 7.27 30.08
CA SER A 44 26.79 8.31 31.12
C SER A 44 25.35 8.44 31.63
N ASN A 45 25.16 8.20 32.93
CA ASN A 45 23.95 8.55 33.68
C ASN A 45 23.78 10.07 33.72
N VAL A 46 22.59 10.57 33.37
CA VAL A 46 22.14 11.91 33.74
C VAL A 46 20.69 11.81 34.19
N ASP A 47 20.50 12.06 35.50
CA ASP A 47 19.21 12.36 36.13
C ASP A 47 18.56 13.59 35.49
N ARG A 48 17.33 13.44 35.01
CA ARG A 48 16.28 14.47 34.92
C ARG A 48 14.96 13.71 35.09
N GLY A 49 14.22 13.93 36.17
CA GLY A 49 13.55 15.21 36.45
C GLY A 49 12.18 15.09 35.80
N GLY A 50 11.19 14.68 36.59
CA GLY A 50 9.87 14.30 36.10
C GLY A 50 9.06 15.48 35.59
N ASP A 51 8.36 15.25 34.48
CA ASP A 51 7.16 15.95 34.11
C ASP A 51 6.05 14.90 33.99
N GLN A 52 5.03 15.08 34.83
CA GLN A 52 3.77 14.36 34.80
C GLN A 52 2.94 14.98 33.69
N ASP A 53 2.97 14.38 32.51
CA ASP A 53 2.00 14.67 31.46
C ASP A 53 0.76 13.79 31.66
N ASP A 54 -0.38 14.48 31.60
CA ASP A 54 -1.73 14.02 31.81
C ASP A 54 -2.05 12.68 31.12
N GLU A 55 -2.19 11.62 31.92
CA GLU A 55 -2.86 10.38 31.53
C GLU A 55 -4.37 10.63 31.42
N ASP A 56 -4.79 11.29 30.35
CA ASP A 56 -6.18 11.30 29.91
C ASP A 56 -6.56 9.90 29.41
N GLY A 57 -7.15 9.09 30.30
CA GLY A 57 -8.28 8.23 29.95
C GLY A 57 -8.03 6.99 29.09
N LEU A 58 -6.79 6.48 28.96
CA LEU A 58 -6.57 5.14 28.38
C LEU A 58 -6.92 4.06 29.41
N THR A 59 -8.21 3.74 29.51
CA THR A 59 -8.65 2.56 30.26
C THR A 59 -7.91 1.32 29.74
N THR A 60 -7.55 0.43 30.66
CA THR A 60 -6.81 -0.83 30.49
C THR A 60 -7.45 -1.87 29.55
N ALA A 61 -8.45 -1.47 28.76
CA ALA A 61 -9.00 -2.23 27.63
C ALA A 61 -8.03 -2.15 26.43
N SER A 62 -7.01 -2.99 26.52
CA SER A 62 -5.90 -3.22 25.58
C SER A 62 -4.97 -2.01 25.40
N ARG A 63 -3.72 -2.15 25.86
CA ARG A 63 -2.60 -1.69 25.03
C ARG A 63 -2.75 -2.44 23.71
N ALA A 64 -3.55 -1.93 22.78
CA ALA A 64 -3.51 -2.38 21.41
C ALA A 64 -2.04 -2.29 21.04
N GLU A 65 -1.44 -3.45 20.77
CA GLU A 65 -0.02 -3.58 20.52
C GLU A 65 0.33 -2.62 19.38
N LEU A 66 0.93 -1.48 19.75
CA LEU A 66 1.34 -0.48 18.79
C LEU A 66 2.21 -1.18 17.75
N SER A 67 1.94 -0.85 16.50
CA SER A 67 2.68 -1.35 15.38
C SER A 67 3.43 -0.20 14.75
N SER A 68 4.59 -0.49 14.19
CA SER A 68 5.45 0.53 13.62
C SER A 68 6.08 0.09 12.31
N PHE A 69 6.38 1.04 11.45
CA PHE A 69 7.19 0.84 10.25
C PHE A 69 8.26 1.93 10.20
N VAL A 70 9.33 1.66 9.45
CA VAL A 70 10.43 2.61 9.26
C VAL A 70 10.51 2.98 7.79
N SER A 71 11.23 4.05 7.46
CA SER A 71 11.66 4.31 6.08
C SER A 71 12.85 3.41 5.71
N SER A 72 13.06 3.16 4.43
CA SER A 72 14.16 2.32 3.92
C SER A 72 15.55 2.89 4.21
N ASP A 73 15.67 4.19 4.44
CA ASP A 73 16.91 4.82 4.92
C ASP A 73 17.08 4.75 6.45
N GLY A 74 16.09 4.21 7.16
CA GLY A 74 16.11 4.02 8.61
C GLY A 74 16.08 5.32 9.41
N LEU A 75 15.78 6.46 8.81
CA LEU A 75 15.78 7.76 9.48
C LEU A 75 14.45 8.07 10.16
N TYR A 76 13.35 7.56 9.62
CA TYR A 76 11.98 7.80 10.08
C TYR A 76 11.38 6.52 10.66
N CYS A 77 10.61 6.67 11.73
CA CYS A 77 9.72 5.64 12.23
C CYS A 77 8.33 6.22 12.47
N ALA A 78 7.29 5.52 12.02
CA ALA A 78 5.91 5.83 12.36
C ALA A 78 5.29 4.70 13.16
N GLU A 79 4.40 5.07 14.10
CA GLU A 79 3.63 4.11 14.88
C GLU A 79 2.16 4.51 15.04
N ALA A 80 1.30 3.49 15.09
CA ALA A 80 -0.12 3.60 15.37
C ALA A 80 -0.67 2.22 15.81
N ASP A 81 -1.99 2.09 15.94
CA ASP A 81 -2.62 0.77 15.97
C ASP A 81 -2.35 0.01 14.66
N PRO A 82 -2.38 -1.35 14.66
CA PRO A 82 -1.99 -2.16 13.50
C PRO A 82 -2.66 -1.77 12.19
N ARG A 83 -3.99 -1.53 12.18
CA ARG A 83 -4.72 -1.15 10.96
C ARG A 83 -4.26 0.19 10.42
N ARG A 84 -4.16 1.20 11.28
CA ARG A 84 -3.71 2.54 10.90
C ARG A 84 -2.26 2.53 10.42
N ALA A 85 -1.38 1.74 11.04
CA ALA A 85 0.00 1.59 10.61
C ALA A 85 0.10 0.99 9.20
N GLU A 86 -0.66 -0.08 8.93
CA GLU A 86 -0.69 -0.75 7.61
C GLU A 86 -1.28 0.17 6.53
N ALA A 87 -2.38 0.87 6.84
CA ALA A 87 -2.95 1.88 5.94
C ALA A 87 -1.91 2.98 5.62
N ALA A 88 -1.21 3.50 6.63
CA ALA A 88 -0.24 4.58 6.43
C ALA A 88 0.94 4.14 5.57
N LEU A 89 1.46 2.94 5.81
CA LEU A 89 2.54 2.38 5.01
C LEU A 89 2.09 2.12 3.56
N ALA A 90 0.91 1.53 3.36
CA ALA A 90 0.38 1.26 2.04
C ALA A 90 0.14 2.54 1.22
N LEU A 91 -0.37 3.60 1.86
CA LEU A 91 -0.55 4.89 1.22
C LEU A 91 0.79 5.52 0.85
N LYS A 92 1.77 5.49 1.75
CA LYS A 92 3.13 5.99 1.48
C LYS A 92 3.78 5.24 0.32
N LYS A 93 3.70 3.91 0.30
CA LYS A 93 4.19 3.06 -0.81
C LYS A 93 3.52 3.39 -2.14
N ALA A 94 2.23 3.74 -2.15
CA ALA A 94 1.52 4.08 -3.37
C ALA A 94 1.75 5.54 -3.84
N SER A 95 2.24 6.42 -2.95
CA SER A 95 2.40 7.85 -3.20
C SER A 95 3.65 8.21 -4.04
N PRO A 96 3.81 9.48 -4.47
CA PRO A 96 5.03 9.96 -5.13
C PRO A 96 6.36 9.74 -4.39
N ILE A 97 6.31 9.46 -3.09
CA ILE A 97 7.48 9.16 -2.25
C ILE A 97 7.61 7.66 -1.93
N GLY A 98 6.90 6.79 -2.66
CA GLY A 98 6.83 5.34 -2.43
C GLY A 98 8.20 4.66 -2.33
N ALA A 99 9.18 5.13 -3.10
CA ALA A 99 10.56 4.63 -3.08
C ALA A 99 11.26 4.69 -1.71
N LEU A 100 10.77 5.49 -0.74
CA LEU A 100 11.28 5.51 0.63
C LEU A 100 10.71 4.40 1.52
N PHE A 101 9.74 3.64 1.03
CA PHE A 101 8.97 2.66 1.79
C PHE A 101 8.76 1.34 1.03
N ASP A 102 9.29 1.20 -0.18
CA ASP A 102 9.01 0.07 -1.07
C ASP A 102 9.31 -1.28 -0.40
N ASP A 103 10.42 -1.38 0.32
CA ASP A 103 10.84 -2.64 0.96
C ASP A 103 10.37 -2.82 2.40
N GLU A 104 9.56 -1.88 2.91
CA GLU A 104 9.22 -1.81 4.32
C GLU A 104 7.93 -2.55 4.67
N PHE A 105 7.82 -3.02 5.90
CA PHE A 105 6.64 -3.69 6.44
C PHE A 105 6.34 -3.20 7.85
N VAL A 106 5.07 -3.29 8.25
CA VAL A 106 4.68 -3.00 9.62
C VAL A 106 5.13 -4.14 10.53
N MET A 107 5.80 -3.77 11.62
CA MET A 107 6.17 -4.66 12.69
C MET A 107 5.14 -4.55 13.81
N VAL A 108 4.37 -5.61 13.98
CA VAL A 108 3.29 -5.69 14.98
C VAL A 108 3.88 -5.91 16.37
N GLY A 109 3.29 -5.27 17.39
CA GLY A 109 3.77 -5.37 18.77
C GLY A 109 5.08 -4.64 19.04
N SER A 110 5.57 -3.87 18.05
CA SER A 110 6.77 -3.06 18.17
C SER A 110 6.42 -1.61 17.89
N ASN A 111 6.82 -0.73 18.81
CA ASN A 111 6.67 0.70 18.68
C ASN A 111 8.02 1.33 18.27
N CYS A 112 8.02 2.60 17.90
CA CYS A 112 9.22 3.29 17.44
C CYS A 112 10.28 3.39 18.55
N LYS A 113 9.86 3.55 19.80
CA LYS A 113 10.76 3.56 20.96
C LYS A 113 11.50 2.23 21.13
N THR A 114 10.82 1.09 20.98
CA THR A 114 11.44 -0.24 21.05
C THR A 114 12.36 -0.52 19.86
N ARG A 115 12.19 0.21 18.76
CA ARG A 115 13.05 0.15 17.57
C ARG A 115 14.21 1.17 17.59
N GLY A 116 14.38 1.91 18.69
CA GLY A 116 15.50 2.83 18.87
C GLY A 116 15.24 4.27 18.43
N TYR A 117 13.99 4.67 18.21
CA TYR A 117 13.59 6.03 17.85
C TYR A 117 12.96 6.71 19.08
N TYR A 118 13.67 7.68 19.66
CA TYR A 118 13.32 8.26 20.96
C TYR A 118 12.86 9.72 20.89
N SER A 119 13.16 10.41 19.79
CA SER A 119 12.80 11.80 19.57
C SER A 119 11.46 11.86 18.83
N MET A 120 10.37 11.99 19.58
CA MET A 120 9.05 12.27 19.01
C MET A 120 9.11 13.64 18.31
N ALA A 121 8.74 13.70 17.03
CA ALA A 121 8.68 14.97 16.33
C ALA A 121 7.32 15.63 16.48
N ASP A 122 6.26 14.94 16.04
CA ASP A 122 4.84 15.32 16.16
C ASP A 122 3.99 14.21 15.49
N ARG A 123 2.78 14.52 15.02
CA ARG A 123 2.01 13.67 14.09
C ARG A 123 2.57 13.78 12.67
N ASP A 124 2.45 12.71 11.89
CA ASP A 124 2.69 12.76 10.45
C ASP A 124 1.69 13.73 9.78
N ASP A 125 2.17 14.65 8.93
CA ASP A 125 1.29 15.63 8.29
C ASP A 125 0.38 15.00 7.22
N CYS A 126 0.72 13.82 6.71
CA CYS A 126 0.04 13.14 5.60
C CYS A 126 -0.86 11.99 6.07
N THR A 127 -0.63 11.45 7.27
CA THR A 127 -1.38 10.31 7.83
C THR A 127 -1.59 10.48 9.34
N SER A 128 -2.57 9.80 9.93
CA SER A 128 -2.88 9.89 11.36
C SER A 128 -1.90 9.15 12.29
N THR A 129 -0.65 8.91 11.86
CA THR A 129 0.39 8.20 12.63
C THR A 129 1.26 9.15 13.45
N ARG A 130 1.91 8.62 14.50
CA ARG A 130 2.91 9.36 15.30
C ARG A 130 4.30 9.09 14.75
N ILE A 131 5.12 10.13 14.64
CA ILE A 131 6.45 10.03 14.01
C ILE A 131 7.58 10.24 15.01
N TRP A 132 8.62 9.45 14.83
CA TRP A 132 9.78 9.39 15.71
C TRP A 132 11.06 9.36 14.90
N PHE A 133 12.09 9.99 15.44
CA PHE A 133 13.45 10.02 14.92
C PHE A 133 14.41 9.54 16.01
N ARG A 134 15.62 9.08 15.65
CA ARG A 134 16.65 8.83 16.70
C ARG A 134 17.25 10.14 17.18
N THR A 135 17.45 11.08 16.27
CA THR A 135 18.05 12.40 16.53
C THR A 135 17.37 13.50 15.71
N GLY A 136 17.61 14.77 16.05
CA GLY A 136 17.20 15.89 15.20
C GLY A 136 17.89 15.90 13.84
N ALA A 137 19.14 15.42 13.75
CA ALA A 137 19.86 15.29 12.48
C ALA A 137 19.21 14.25 11.56
N ASP A 138 18.67 13.15 12.12
CA ASP A 138 17.92 12.15 11.37
C ASP A 138 16.64 12.75 10.78
N ARG A 139 15.96 13.64 11.53
CA ARG A 139 14.79 14.39 11.02
C ARG A 139 15.15 15.25 9.83
N ASP A 140 16.22 16.04 9.94
CA ASP A 140 16.66 16.92 8.86
C ASP A 140 17.11 16.11 7.63
N ALA A 141 17.82 15.00 7.85
CA ALA A 141 18.21 14.08 6.79
C ALA A 141 17.01 13.38 6.13
N TYR A 142 15.99 12.99 6.89
CA TYR A 142 14.76 12.42 6.34
C TYR A 142 14.00 13.44 5.48
N ASN A 143 13.92 14.70 5.90
CA ASN A 143 13.32 15.77 5.09
C ASN A 143 14.04 15.94 3.75
N VAL A 144 15.38 15.83 3.74
CA VAL A 144 16.18 15.80 2.50
C VAL A 144 15.87 14.55 1.67
N SER A 145 15.72 13.37 2.28
CA SER A 145 15.31 12.14 1.59
C SER A 145 13.93 12.28 0.93
N VAL A 146 12.95 12.86 1.61
CA VAL A 146 11.60 13.13 1.07
C VAL A 146 11.69 14.07 -0.13
N ALA A 147 12.38 15.20 0.00
CA ALA A 147 12.56 16.15 -1.09
C ALA A 147 13.25 15.52 -2.30
N ARG A 148 14.28 14.69 -2.07
CA ARG A 148 14.99 13.96 -3.13
C ARG A 148 14.11 12.91 -3.81
N ALA A 149 13.36 12.12 -3.05
CA ALA A 149 12.46 11.10 -3.59
C ALA A 149 11.38 11.74 -4.46
N LEU A 150 10.74 12.79 -3.94
CA LEU A 150 9.71 13.54 -4.68
C LEU A 150 10.26 14.18 -5.95
N THR A 151 11.45 14.81 -5.86
CA THR A 151 12.12 15.43 -7.03
C THR A 151 12.46 14.37 -8.08
N ALA A 152 13.01 13.23 -7.67
CA ALA A 152 13.35 12.15 -8.60
C ALA A 152 12.11 11.58 -9.30
N TRP A 153 11.02 11.37 -8.56
CA TRP A 153 9.74 10.95 -9.13
C TRP A 153 9.19 12.00 -10.09
N ALA A 154 9.20 13.27 -9.71
CA ALA A 154 8.67 14.37 -10.51
C ALA A 154 9.44 14.55 -11.82
N THR A 155 10.78 14.53 -11.77
CA THR A 155 11.63 14.61 -12.95
C THR A 155 11.51 13.39 -13.86
N ARG A 156 11.34 12.19 -13.29
CA ARG A 156 11.10 10.98 -14.10
C ARG A 156 9.85 11.14 -14.98
N TRP A 157 8.84 11.85 -14.50
CA TRP A 157 7.54 11.96 -15.17
C TRP A 157 7.23 13.36 -15.75
N GLY A 158 8.15 14.33 -15.62
CA GLY A 158 7.97 15.69 -16.12
C GLY A 158 6.84 16.47 -15.44
N VAL A 159 6.69 16.30 -14.12
CA VAL A 159 5.61 16.92 -13.31
C VAL A 159 6.16 17.75 -12.13
N GLU A 160 7.36 18.32 -12.27
CA GLU A 160 8.04 19.09 -11.22
C GLU A 160 7.16 20.15 -10.57
N ASP A 161 6.41 20.91 -11.38
CA ASP A 161 5.54 22.01 -10.90
C ASP A 161 4.29 21.51 -10.14
N GLN A 162 3.93 20.23 -10.25
CA GLN A 162 2.74 19.65 -9.63
C GLN A 162 3.06 18.63 -8.53
N ALA A 163 4.32 18.23 -8.36
CA ALA A 163 4.70 17.10 -7.51
C ALA A 163 4.28 17.28 -6.04
N THR A 164 4.46 18.47 -5.47
CA THR A 164 4.03 18.78 -4.10
C THR A 164 2.51 18.68 -3.94
N LEU A 165 1.76 19.20 -4.92
CA LEU A 165 0.29 19.11 -4.94
C LEU A 165 -0.15 17.66 -5.06
N MET A 166 0.46 16.89 -5.95
CA MET A 166 0.18 15.46 -6.14
C MET A 166 0.43 14.66 -4.86
N LEU A 167 1.55 14.88 -4.18
CA LEU A 167 1.83 14.23 -2.89
C LEU A 167 0.77 14.60 -1.86
N ALA A 168 0.51 15.88 -1.66
CA ALA A 168 -0.42 16.36 -0.64
C ALA A 168 -1.87 15.89 -0.86
N CYS A 169 -2.34 15.85 -2.11
CA CYS A 169 -3.68 15.39 -2.45
C CYS A 169 -3.84 13.86 -2.42
N THR A 170 -2.74 13.11 -2.24
CA THR A 170 -2.78 11.66 -2.00
C THR A 170 -2.70 11.29 -0.53
N CYS A 171 -2.54 12.27 0.37
CA CYS A 171 -2.53 12.04 1.82
C CYS A 171 -3.90 11.65 2.36
N GLU A 172 -3.95 11.11 3.58
CA GLU A 172 -5.20 10.81 4.27
C GLU A 172 -6.10 12.06 4.28
N PRO A 173 -7.39 11.98 3.92
CA PRO A 173 -8.20 13.18 3.72
C PRO A 173 -8.34 14.08 4.95
N THR A 174 -8.32 13.48 6.13
CA THR A 174 -8.41 14.20 7.41
C THR A 174 -7.05 14.75 7.90
N SER A 175 -5.96 14.44 7.20
CA SER A 175 -4.61 14.85 7.57
C SER A 175 -4.41 16.37 7.47
N PRO A 176 -3.50 16.95 8.27
CA PRO A 176 -3.15 18.37 8.16
C PRO A 176 -2.73 18.81 6.75
N LEU A 177 -1.90 18.00 6.08
CA LEU A 177 -1.39 18.32 4.75
C LEU A 177 -2.50 18.32 3.70
N HIS A 178 -3.36 17.30 3.68
CA HIS A 178 -4.46 17.29 2.71
C HIS A 178 -5.43 18.45 2.98
N ARG A 179 -5.85 18.69 4.23
CA ARG A 179 -6.85 19.74 4.55
C ARG A 179 -6.38 21.15 4.26
N SER A 180 -5.08 21.41 4.40
CA SER A 180 -4.49 22.72 4.11
C SER A 180 -4.15 22.92 2.63
N THR A 181 -4.23 21.87 1.82
CA THR A 181 -3.88 21.92 0.40
C THR A 181 -5.07 22.33 -0.46
N GLU A 182 -4.92 23.45 -1.16
CA GLU A 182 -5.86 23.87 -2.19
C GLU A 182 -5.50 23.27 -3.55
N GLY A 183 -6.49 23.15 -4.44
CA GLY A 183 -6.26 22.77 -5.84
C GLY A 183 -6.30 21.26 -6.14
N CYS A 184 -6.60 20.38 -5.18
CA CYS A 184 -6.69 18.93 -5.44
C CYS A 184 -7.70 18.54 -6.53
N ALA A 185 -8.76 19.33 -6.72
CA ALA A 185 -9.73 19.12 -7.80
C ALA A 185 -9.09 19.22 -9.20
N SER A 186 -7.99 19.96 -9.36
CA SER A 186 -7.26 20.05 -10.64
C SER A 186 -6.60 18.73 -11.05
N LEU A 187 -6.37 17.82 -10.08
CA LEU A 187 -5.78 16.51 -10.34
C LEU A 187 -6.81 15.46 -10.80
N ALA A 188 -8.11 15.77 -10.76
CA ALA A 188 -9.15 14.83 -11.15
C ALA A 188 -9.06 14.39 -12.62
N SER A 189 -8.47 15.22 -13.49
CA SER A 189 -8.25 14.93 -14.90
C SER A 189 -6.83 14.45 -15.23
N VAL A 190 -5.91 14.43 -14.25
CA VAL A 190 -4.55 13.96 -14.48
C VAL A 190 -4.59 12.44 -14.65
N PRO A 191 -4.19 11.91 -15.81
CA PRO A 191 -4.16 10.47 -16.01
C PRO A 191 -3.07 9.86 -15.14
N SER A 192 -3.28 8.60 -14.80
CA SER A 192 -2.27 7.79 -14.15
C SER A 192 -2.17 6.41 -14.75
N ALA A 193 -1.04 5.79 -14.46
CA ALA A 193 -0.68 4.45 -14.85
C ALA A 193 0.10 3.82 -13.70
N TRP A 194 -0.19 2.57 -13.37
CA TRP A 194 0.81 1.70 -12.76
C TRP A 194 0.87 0.43 -13.59
N VAL A 195 2.10 -0.03 -13.85
CA VAL A 195 2.34 -1.25 -14.61
C VAL A 195 2.54 -2.37 -13.61
N HIS A 196 1.66 -3.38 -13.67
CA HIS A 196 1.80 -4.58 -12.88
C HIS A 196 2.98 -5.38 -13.41
N GLN A 197 3.93 -5.69 -12.54
CA GLN A 197 5.09 -6.50 -12.90
C GLN A 197 5.00 -7.87 -12.25
N ASN A 198 5.41 -8.92 -12.96
CA ASN A 198 5.58 -10.22 -12.33
C ASN A 198 6.77 -10.12 -11.34
N PRO A 199 6.57 -10.31 -10.03
CA PRO A 199 7.61 -10.13 -9.03
C PRO A 199 8.73 -11.18 -9.12
N GLU A 200 8.53 -12.29 -9.85
CA GLU A 200 9.52 -13.35 -10.02
C GLU A 200 10.55 -13.02 -11.13
N ASN A 201 10.15 -12.28 -12.17
CA ASN A 201 10.99 -12.04 -13.36
C ASN A 201 11.02 -10.57 -13.83
N GLY A 202 10.24 -9.68 -13.23
CA GLY A 202 10.14 -8.26 -13.57
C GLY A 202 9.42 -7.97 -14.89
N HIS A 203 8.74 -8.94 -15.50
CA HIS A 203 8.01 -8.73 -16.75
C HIS A 203 6.78 -7.85 -16.52
N ASP A 204 6.64 -6.83 -17.36
CA ASP A 204 5.45 -5.97 -17.40
C ASP A 204 4.24 -6.75 -17.95
N LEU A 205 3.18 -6.88 -17.16
CA LEU A 205 2.04 -7.73 -17.47
C LEU A 205 0.87 -6.94 -18.06
N VAL A 206 0.29 -6.04 -17.27
CA VAL A 206 -0.85 -5.19 -17.64
C VAL A 206 -0.65 -3.82 -17.01
N CYS A 207 -1.34 -2.81 -17.51
CA CYS A 207 -1.33 -1.48 -16.89
C CYS A 207 -2.72 -1.12 -16.37
N SER A 208 -2.78 -0.61 -15.14
CA SER A 208 -4.00 -0.02 -14.59
C SER A 208 -3.92 1.50 -14.70
N GLY A 209 -4.96 2.12 -15.26
CA GLY A 209 -4.98 3.56 -15.52
C GLY A 209 -6.32 4.22 -15.23
N GLY A 210 -6.30 5.52 -14.92
CA GLY A 210 -7.43 6.25 -14.33
C GLY A 210 -6.99 7.59 -13.72
N PRO A 211 -7.86 8.32 -13.01
CA PRO A 211 -7.48 9.56 -12.33
C PRO A 211 -6.39 9.34 -11.28
N PHE A 212 -5.38 10.22 -11.24
CA PHE A 212 -4.18 10.04 -10.41
C PHE A 212 -4.44 9.79 -8.92
N VAL A 213 -5.21 10.68 -8.29
CA VAL A 213 -5.51 10.55 -6.86
C VAL A 213 -6.30 9.27 -6.60
N PHE A 214 -7.35 9.00 -7.39
CA PHE A 214 -8.16 7.79 -7.28
C PHE A 214 -7.30 6.52 -7.38
N ASN A 215 -6.47 6.42 -8.40
CA ASN A 215 -5.64 5.25 -8.64
C ASN A 215 -4.54 5.07 -7.59
N THR A 216 -4.00 6.15 -7.02
CA THR A 216 -3.07 6.06 -5.89
C THR A 216 -3.73 5.36 -4.71
N TRP A 217 -4.97 5.72 -4.41
CA TRP A 217 -5.75 5.10 -3.35
C TRP A 217 -6.21 3.67 -3.66
N VAL A 218 -6.51 3.36 -4.93
CA VAL A 218 -6.74 1.97 -5.36
C VAL A 218 -5.48 1.14 -5.09
N LEU A 219 -4.33 1.61 -5.54
CA LEU A 219 -3.06 0.90 -5.34
C LEU A 219 -2.73 0.74 -3.84
N ALA A 220 -2.96 1.77 -3.02
CA ALA A 220 -2.83 1.66 -1.58
C ALA A 220 -3.77 0.58 -1.01
N THR A 221 -5.02 0.52 -1.47
CA THR A 221 -6.00 -0.50 -1.05
C THR A 221 -5.48 -1.92 -1.32
N LEU A 222 -4.90 -2.13 -2.50
CA LEU A 222 -4.30 -3.41 -2.91
C LEU A 222 -3.03 -3.74 -2.11
N LYS A 223 -2.20 -2.74 -1.80
CA LYS A 223 -1.00 -2.88 -0.96
C LYS A 223 -1.31 -3.14 0.52
N SER A 224 -2.53 -2.91 0.99
CA SER A 224 -2.98 -3.31 2.34
C SER A 224 -4.03 -4.43 2.30
N SER A 225 -3.90 -5.38 1.38
CA SER A 225 -4.73 -6.57 1.26
C SER A 225 -3.88 -7.82 1.00
N PRO A 226 -4.47 -9.03 0.84
CA PRO A 226 -3.72 -10.22 0.44
C PRO A 226 -3.05 -10.07 -0.93
N GLN A 227 -3.45 -9.08 -1.74
CA GLN A 227 -2.85 -8.78 -3.03
C GLN A 227 -1.52 -8.01 -2.92
N LEU A 228 -1.07 -7.64 -1.71
CA LEU A 228 0.23 -6.99 -1.49
C LEU A 228 1.38 -7.75 -2.16
N CYS A 229 1.36 -9.08 -2.14
CA CYS A 229 2.41 -9.91 -2.76
C CYS A 229 2.58 -9.67 -4.27
N MET A 230 1.52 -9.26 -4.97
CA MET A 230 1.54 -8.93 -6.40
C MET A 230 1.85 -7.44 -6.63
N HIS A 231 1.36 -6.56 -5.75
CA HIS A 231 1.49 -5.11 -5.92
C HIS A 231 2.62 -4.49 -5.08
N PHE A 232 3.51 -5.31 -4.51
CA PHE A 232 4.53 -4.84 -3.57
C PHE A 232 5.41 -3.74 -4.17
N HIS A 233 5.84 -3.92 -5.43
CA HIS A 233 6.70 -2.99 -6.17
C HIS A 233 5.96 -2.08 -7.15
N ASP A 234 4.64 -2.22 -7.29
CA ASP A 234 3.87 -1.35 -8.18
C ASP A 234 3.94 0.10 -7.71
N GLN A 235 4.16 1.02 -8.64
CA GLN A 235 4.32 2.45 -8.38
C GLN A 235 3.41 3.27 -9.29
N ILE A 236 2.78 4.31 -8.75
CA ILE A 236 1.92 5.19 -9.52
C ILE A 236 2.77 6.18 -10.36
N ALA A 237 2.38 6.35 -11.62
CA ALA A 237 2.93 7.32 -12.54
C ALA A 237 1.83 8.28 -13.00
N PRO A 238 2.07 9.61 -13.10
CA PRO A 238 1.09 10.61 -13.52
C PRO A 238 1.04 10.73 -15.06
N VAL A 239 1.00 9.58 -15.74
CA VAL A 239 0.93 9.45 -17.20
C VAL A 239 -0.12 8.39 -17.56
N SER A 240 -0.57 8.31 -18.81
CA SER A 240 -1.53 7.28 -19.22
C SER A 240 -0.88 5.91 -19.45
N CYS A 241 -1.68 4.83 -19.41
CA CYS A 241 -1.20 3.50 -19.79
C CYS A 241 -0.67 3.43 -21.24
N LEU A 242 -1.25 4.24 -22.13
CA LEU A 242 -0.73 4.42 -23.49
C LEU A 242 0.72 4.92 -23.49
N HIS A 243 1.06 5.86 -22.60
CA HIS A 243 2.41 6.41 -22.48
C HIS A 243 3.43 5.35 -22.04
N VAL A 244 3.03 4.41 -21.18
CA VAL A 244 3.89 3.32 -20.70
C VAL A 244 3.80 2.05 -21.57
N GLY A 245 3.26 2.15 -22.79
CA GLY A 245 3.32 1.08 -23.79
C GLY A 245 2.18 0.06 -23.73
N PHE A 246 1.04 0.42 -23.14
CA PHE A 246 -0.19 -0.37 -23.09
C PHE A 246 -1.31 0.38 -23.82
N PRO A 247 -1.38 0.31 -25.16
CA PRO A 247 -2.24 1.17 -25.96
C PRO A 247 -3.70 0.70 -26.05
N TYR A 248 -4.02 -0.51 -25.62
CA TYR A 248 -5.35 -1.10 -25.80
C TYR A 248 -6.11 -1.14 -24.48
N LEU A 249 -7.21 -0.40 -24.40
CA LEU A 249 -8.13 -0.47 -23.26
C LEU A 249 -8.84 -1.82 -23.26
N TYR A 250 -8.71 -2.58 -22.18
CA TYR A 250 -9.55 -3.74 -21.95
C TYR A 250 -10.94 -3.25 -21.58
N ASN A 251 -11.87 -3.33 -22.53
CA ASN A 251 -13.23 -2.77 -22.41
C ASN A 251 -14.16 -3.63 -21.51
N VAL A 252 -13.64 -4.03 -20.36
CA VAL A 252 -14.42 -4.54 -19.24
C VAL A 252 -14.22 -3.51 -18.14
N GLN A 253 -15.27 -2.74 -17.86
CA GLN A 253 -15.25 -1.77 -16.78
C GLN A 253 -14.77 -2.46 -15.50
N GLY A 254 -13.79 -1.86 -14.81
CA GLY A 254 -13.21 -2.43 -13.60
C GLY A 254 -14.32 -2.74 -12.59
N HIS A 255 -14.61 -4.03 -12.41
CA HIS A 255 -15.75 -4.48 -11.59
C HIS A 255 -15.62 -4.10 -10.11
N CYS A 256 -14.39 -3.81 -9.66
CA CYS A 256 -14.04 -3.45 -8.29
C CYS A 256 -13.82 -1.93 -8.10
N TYR A 257 -13.24 -1.27 -9.11
CA TYR A 257 -12.87 0.16 -9.10
C TYR A 257 -13.27 0.81 -10.44
N PRO A 258 -14.50 1.32 -10.61
CA PRO A 258 -15.04 1.73 -11.91
C PRO A 258 -14.27 2.83 -12.64
N SER A 259 -13.50 3.64 -11.93
CA SER A 259 -12.64 4.70 -12.51
C SER A 259 -11.21 4.25 -12.82
N SER A 260 -10.86 2.99 -12.50
CA SER A 260 -9.59 2.36 -12.84
C SER A 260 -9.82 1.31 -13.93
N ASN A 261 -9.12 1.45 -15.05
CA ASN A 261 -9.26 0.62 -16.22
C ASN A 261 -7.98 -0.18 -16.47
N VAL A 262 -8.12 -1.40 -16.99
CA VAL A 262 -6.98 -2.23 -17.38
C VAL A 262 -6.65 -1.99 -18.84
N TRP A 263 -5.36 -1.93 -19.15
CA TRP A 263 -4.81 -1.74 -20.48
C TRP A 263 -3.82 -2.86 -20.80
N THR A 264 -3.86 -3.32 -22.05
CA THR A 264 -3.08 -4.43 -22.58
C THR A 264 -2.13 -3.97 -23.69
N ARG A 265 -1.17 -4.83 -24.04
CA ARG A 265 -0.21 -4.58 -25.14
C ARG A 265 -0.78 -5.01 -26.49
N THR A 266 -1.74 -5.92 -26.51
CA THR A 266 -2.40 -6.43 -27.71
C THR A 266 -3.87 -6.00 -27.76
N PRO A 267 -4.48 -5.87 -28.97
CA PRO A 267 -5.88 -5.48 -29.11
C PRO A 267 -6.86 -6.51 -28.54
N ASP A 268 -6.51 -7.79 -28.62
CA ASP A 268 -7.30 -8.88 -28.08
C ASP A 268 -6.82 -9.22 -26.67
N ALA A 269 -7.47 -8.62 -25.68
CA ALA A 269 -7.15 -8.87 -24.28
C ALA A 269 -7.26 -10.34 -23.87
N PHE A 270 -8.08 -11.16 -24.54
CA PHE A 270 -8.22 -12.57 -24.19
C PHE A 270 -7.00 -13.40 -24.59
N THR A 271 -6.21 -12.92 -25.55
CA THR A 271 -4.97 -13.57 -26.00
C THR A 271 -3.71 -12.80 -25.65
N ASP A 272 -3.84 -11.65 -24.95
CA ASP A 272 -2.70 -10.88 -24.45
C ASP A 272 -1.88 -11.71 -23.44
N PRO A 273 -0.60 -12.00 -23.73
CA PRO A 273 0.23 -12.84 -22.86
C PRO A 273 0.38 -12.26 -21.46
N GLY A 274 0.54 -10.94 -21.34
CA GLY A 274 0.68 -10.27 -20.05
C GLY A 274 -0.60 -10.33 -19.22
N ARG A 275 -1.78 -10.22 -19.85
CA ARG A 275 -3.06 -10.41 -19.14
C ARG A 275 -3.27 -11.86 -18.68
N ILE A 276 -2.92 -12.83 -19.51
CA ILE A 276 -3.01 -14.26 -19.14
C ILE A 276 -2.10 -14.52 -17.96
N GLU A 277 -0.84 -14.10 -18.04
CA GLU A 277 0.15 -14.24 -16.97
C GLU A 277 -0.29 -13.51 -15.69
N ALA A 278 -0.83 -12.29 -15.77
CA ALA A 278 -1.37 -11.58 -14.60
C ALA A 278 -2.50 -12.36 -13.91
N SER A 279 -3.39 -12.97 -14.68
CA SER A 279 -4.51 -13.75 -14.13
C SER A 279 -4.00 -15.01 -13.41
N GLU A 280 -3.03 -15.71 -14.00
CA GLU A 280 -2.39 -16.88 -13.39
C GLU A 280 -1.56 -16.51 -12.16
N LEU A 281 -0.89 -15.35 -12.21
CA LEU A 281 -0.09 -14.81 -11.13
C LEU A 281 -0.98 -14.44 -9.93
N GLU A 282 -2.12 -13.79 -10.15
CA GLU A 282 -3.05 -13.43 -9.08
C GLU A 282 -3.52 -14.67 -8.30
N GLU A 283 -3.99 -15.71 -9.00
CA GLU A 283 -4.42 -16.97 -8.37
C GLU A 283 -3.27 -17.62 -7.59
N ARG A 284 -2.08 -17.68 -8.19
CA ARG A 284 -0.89 -18.25 -7.56
C ARG A 284 -0.50 -17.46 -6.31
N MET A 285 -0.41 -16.14 -6.41
CA MET A 285 0.07 -15.26 -5.34
C MET A 285 -0.88 -15.26 -4.14
N LEU A 286 -2.19 -15.28 -4.38
CA LEU A 286 -3.19 -15.45 -3.32
C LEU A 286 -3.06 -16.80 -2.60
N SER A 287 -2.69 -17.87 -3.33
CA SER A 287 -2.48 -19.19 -2.72
C SER A 287 -1.23 -19.29 -1.85
N VAL A 288 -0.25 -18.39 -2.03
CA VAL A 288 1.01 -18.37 -1.28
C VAL A 288 1.13 -17.19 -0.31
N TRP A 289 0.04 -16.44 -0.10
CA TRP A 289 0.02 -15.24 0.75
C TRP A 289 0.62 -15.47 2.14
N GLU A 290 0.27 -16.56 2.83
CA GLU A 290 0.81 -16.87 4.16
C GLU A 290 2.33 -17.09 4.14
N ALA A 291 2.85 -17.76 3.11
CA ALA A 291 4.29 -17.99 2.95
C ALA A 291 5.04 -16.69 2.59
N PHE A 292 4.41 -15.83 1.77
CA PHE A 292 4.93 -14.48 1.50
C PHE A 292 5.02 -13.68 2.80
N ALA A 293 3.94 -13.63 3.58
CA ALA A 293 3.90 -12.92 4.85
C ALA A 293 4.95 -13.43 5.85
N GLU A 294 5.14 -14.75 5.95
CA GLU A 294 6.19 -15.35 6.78
C GLU A 294 7.59 -14.90 6.33
N ASN A 295 7.88 -14.98 5.02
CA ASN A 295 9.18 -14.57 4.46
C ASN A 295 9.49 -13.08 4.67
N HIS A 296 8.46 -12.24 4.75
CA HIS A 296 8.59 -10.80 4.95
C HIS A 296 8.34 -10.37 6.41
N SER A 297 8.22 -11.32 7.34
CA SER A 297 7.97 -11.07 8.76
C SER A 297 6.73 -10.19 9.03
N ILE A 298 5.68 -10.34 8.21
CA ILE A 298 4.39 -9.67 8.39
C ILE A 298 3.67 -10.35 9.56
N GLY A 299 3.70 -9.70 10.72
CA GLY A 299 3.34 -10.34 11.99
C GLY A 299 1.85 -10.51 12.27
N ASN A 300 0.98 -9.65 11.71
CA ASN A 300 -0.47 -9.72 11.95
C ASN A 300 -1.23 -9.85 10.64
N LEU A 301 -1.42 -11.10 10.24
CA LEU A 301 -2.23 -11.43 9.09
C LEU A 301 -3.70 -11.01 9.25
N GLU A 302 -4.24 -10.80 10.45
CA GLU A 302 -5.65 -10.41 10.60
C GLU A 302 -5.95 -9.01 10.01
N VAL A 303 -4.93 -8.17 9.85
CA VAL A 303 -5.09 -6.84 9.24
C VAL A 303 -5.13 -6.92 7.71
N LEU A 304 -4.25 -7.74 7.13
CA LEU A 304 -4.05 -7.83 5.68
C LEU A 304 -4.77 -9.01 5.04
N ASN A 305 -5.11 -10.06 5.77
CA ASN A 305 -5.85 -11.25 5.30
C ASN A 305 -7.38 -11.02 5.32
N ASN A 306 -7.79 -9.93 4.70
CA ASN A 306 -9.18 -9.53 4.56
C ASN A 306 -9.87 -10.22 3.37
N GLU A 307 -11.19 -10.04 3.23
CA GLU A 307 -11.96 -10.62 2.13
C GLU A 307 -11.74 -9.80 0.86
N LEU A 308 -11.20 -10.42 -0.19
CA LEU A 308 -10.83 -9.74 -1.43
C LEU A 308 -11.96 -8.90 -2.04
N ALA A 309 -13.18 -9.43 -2.04
CA ALA A 309 -14.36 -8.73 -2.54
C ALA A 309 -14.69 -7.46 -1.75
N CYS A 310 -14.35 -7.41 -0.45
CA CYS A 310 -14.61 -6.25 0.41
C CYS A 310 -13.58 -5.13 0.25
N ASN A 311 -12.52 -5.36 -0.51
CA ASN A 311 -11.58 -4.30 -0.92
C ASN A 311 -12.14 -3.45 -2.06
N CYS A 312 -13.18 -3.93 -2.76
CA CYS A 312 -13.88 -3.18 -3.79
C CYS A 312 -14.71 -2.04 -3.23
N LEU A 313 -15.03 -1.07 -4.10
CA LEU A 313 -15.92 0.02 -3.70
C LEU A 313 -17.35 -0.52 -3.50
N PRO A 314 -18.14 0.01 -2.55
CA PRO A 314 -19.49 -0.48 -2.26
C PRO A 314 -20.45 -0.40 -3.44
N ASP A 315 -20.26 0.61 -4.28
CA ASP A 315 -21.06 0.89 -5.47
C ASP A 315 -20.52 0.21 -6.74
N SER A 316 -19.40 -0.50 -6.62
CA SER A 316 -18.85 -1.31 -7.71
C SER A 316 -19.70 -2.55 -7.98
N GLY A 317 -19.51 -3.18 -9.15
CA GLY A 317 -20.21 -4.41 -9.50
C GLY A 317 -20.01 -5.50 -8.44
N VAL A 318 -18.76 -5.69 -7.98
CA VAL A 318 -18.43 -6.67 -6.92
C VAL A 318 -19.01 -6.26 -5.57
N GLY A 319 -18.94 -4.98 -5.21
CA GLY A 319 -19.48 -4.48 -3.94
C GLY A 319 -21.00 -4.61 -3.82
N GLN A 320 -21.71 -4.52 -4.96
CA GLN A 320 -23.17 -4.67 -5.04
C GLN A 320 -23.64 -6.11 -5.17
N GLU A 321 -22.73 -7.08 -5.43
CA GLU A 321 -23.12 -8.49 -5.52
C GLU A 321 -23.78 -8.94 -4.21
N SER A 322 -24.97 -9.55 -4.33
CA SER A 322 -25.85 -9.88 -3.21
C SER A 322 -25.22 -10.83 -2.17
N PHE A 323 -24.19 -11.57 -2.57
CA PHE A 323 -23.43 -12.45 -1.69
C PHE A 323 -22.43 -11.67 -0.80
N TYR A 324 -21.78 -10.64 -1.34
CA TYR A 324 -20.69 -9.92 -0.65
C TYR A 324 -21.18 -8.64 0.03
N GLY A 325 -22.15 -7.93 -0.55
CA GLY A 325 -22.63 -6.64 -0.06
C GLY A 325 -22.92 -6.61 1.45
N PRO A 326 -23.74 -7.55 2.00
CA PRO A 326 -24.02 -7.57 3.44
C PRO A 326 -22.77 -7.80 4.30
N VAL A 327 -21.82 -8.64 3.85
CA VAL A 327 -20.60 -8.96 4.60
C VAL A 327 -19.62 -7.78 4.57
N CYS A 328 -19.46 -7.13 3.43
CA CYS A 328 -18.52 -6.03 3.28
C CYS A 328 -19.03 -4.72 3.91
N LEU A 329 -20.34 -4.50 3.92
CA LEU A 329 -20.94 -3.29 4.49
C LEU A 329 -21.24 -3.39 6.00
N ALA A 330 -21.63 -4.57 6.48
CA ALA A 330 -21.99 -4.78 7.88
C ALA A 330 -20.95 -5.58 8.67
N GLY A 331 -19.89 -6.06 8.01
CA GLY A 331 -18.79 -6.76 8.65
C GLY A 331 -17.95 -5.86 9.55
N PRO A 332 -17.14 -6.45 10.46
CA PRO A 332 -16.13 -5.68 11.19
C PRO A 332 -15.09 -5.09 10.22
N PRO A 333 -14.35 -4.02 10.59
CA PRO A 333 -13.33 -3.42 9.73
C PRO A 333 -12.30 -4.42 9.18
N SER A 334 -12.03 -5.52 9.90
CA SER A 334 -11.14 -6.60 9.45
C SER A 334 -11.59 -7.32 8.18
N THR A 335 -12.84 -7.14 7.72
CA THR A 335 -13.29 -7.73 6.44
C THR A 335 -12.70 -7.03 5.23
N HIS A 336 -12.16 -5.82 5.36
CA HIS A 336 -11.58 -5.06 4.25
C HIS A 336 -10.22 -4.45 4.58
N SER A 337 -9.54 -4.03 3.52
CA SER A 337 -8.29 -3.30 3.53
C SER A 337 -8.37 -2.08 4.46
N PRO A 338 -7.38 -1.87 5.35
CA PRO A 338 -7.33 -0.70 6.25
C PRO A 338 -7.43 0.65 5.56
N ILE A 339 -6.93 0.75 4.33
CA ILE A 339 -7.06 1.96 3.51
C ILE A 339 -8.54 2.36 3.33
N ARG A 340 -9.45 1.38 3.19
CA ARG A 340 -10.90 1.63 3.04
C ARG A 340 -11.54 2.26 4.28
N ASP A 341 -10.85 2.25 5.44
CA ASP A 341 -11.27 3.01 6.64
C ASP A 341 -11.16 4.53 6.41
N TRP A 342 -10.32 4.97 5.45
CA TRP A 342 -10.02 6.39 5.17
C TRP A 342 -10.66 6.92 3.88
N TRP A 343 -10.95 6.03 2.94
CA TRP A 343 -11.53 6.41 1.66
C TRP A 343 -12.58 5.38 1.24
N ASN A 344 -13.79 5.86 0.95
CA ASN A 344 -14.86 4.99 0.46
C ASN A 344 -15.04 5.11 -1.06
N GLY A 345 -13.94 5.34 -1.79
CA GLY A 345 -13.98 5.71 -3.21
C GLY A 345 -14.29 7.18 -3.46
N THR A 346 -14.37 7.99 -2.39
CA THR A 346 -14.45 9.44 -2.45
C THR A 346 -13.06 10.03 -2.70
N TYR A 347 -12.95 10.98 -3.63
CA TYR A 347 -11.71 11.67 -3.96
C TYR A 347 -12.00 13.07 -4.49
N PRO A 348 -11.01 13.99 -4.52
CA PRO A 348 -11.20 15.32 -5.08
C PRO A 348 -11.77 15.27 -6.50
N GLY A 349 -12.96 15.84 -6.69
CA GLY A 349 -13.68 15.85 -7.98
C GLY A 349 -14.73 14.75 -8.17
N SER A 350 -14.88 13.79 -7.24
CA SER A 350 -15.87 12.71 -7.34
C SER A 350 -17.31 13.15 -7.04
N GLY A 351 -17.55 14.43 -6.75
CA GLY A 351 -18.88 15.00 -6.47
C GLY A 351 -19.51 14.58 -5.14
N GLY A 352 -18.86 13.70 -4.36
CA GLY A 352 -19.27 13.30 -3.01
C GLY A 352 -18.52 14.07 -1.93
N GLU A 353 -19.12 14.20 -0.74
CA GLU A 353 -18.40 14.66 0.45
C GLU A 353 -17.32 13.63 0.82
N ILE A 354 -16.11 14.11 1.11
CA ILE A 354 -15.03 13.27 1.62
C ILE A 354 -15.35 13.00 3.10
N VAL A 355 -15.62 11.74 3.44
CA VAL A 355 -15.98 11.28 4.79
C VAL A 355 -14.79 11.36 5.75
#